data_AF-A0A1M4L9M3-F1
#
_entry.id   AF-A0A1M4L9M3-F1
#
_cell.length_a   1.000
_cell.length_b   1.000
_cell.length_c   1.000
_cell.angle_alpha   90.00
_cell.angle_beta   90.00
_cell.angle_gamma   90.00
#
_symmetry.space_group_name_H-M   'P 1'
#
loop_
_entity.id
_entity.type
_entity.pdbx_description
1 polymer ?
#
loop_
_entity_poly.entity_id
_entity_poly.type
_entity_poly.pdbx_seq_one_letter_code
_entity_poly.pdbx_strand_id
1 'polypeptide(L)'
;MHEYLRLTRDRKIAEAKPKTLAWLVSEYLASADYQKLSVNTKRDYERMTGVISIKFGTLPVQALEARGARRLFMDWRDEMRATPRSADLHITVLARILSWAKNREIIIRNPLEKAGKLHKSNRKDIIWMPSQLSKFLNEAPAHLSDVVKMALWTMQRKGDVLGMPTIAYSDDLLWITQGKTGARVRIKPADEILPILRTAKEKNRTRVLANSFGDMWTSSGFDSSFKKEMNRLEIKGVTFHDLRGTAITYAYANGMDVERIAEISGHSKSECETIIRRNYLAGGDVIEAIRKGTQ
;
A
#
# COMPACT_ATOMS: atom_id res chain seq x y z
N MET A 1 -4.95 -16.71 -11.01
CA MET A 1 -5.39 -15.28 -11.07
C MET A 1 -5.37 -14.75 -12.51
N HIS A 2 -4.26 -14.87 -13.27
CA HIS A 2 -4.23 -14.58 -14.72
C HIS A 2 -5.18 -15.48 -15.54
N GLU A 3 -5.37 -16.71 -15.08
CA GLU A 3 -6.22 -17.71 -15.74
C GLU A 3 -7.73 -17.43 -15.58
N TYR A 4 -8.15 -16.88 -14.43
CA TYR A 4 -9.54 -16.47 -14.21
C TYR A 4 -9.95 -15.29 -15.10
N LEU A 5 -9.08 -14.26 -15.20
CA LEU A 5 -9.29 -13.12 -16.09
C LEU A 5 -9.29 -13.52 -17.58
N ARG A 6 -8.49 -14.54 -17.95
CA ARG A 6 -8.51 -15.15 -19.29
C ARG A 6 -9.82 -15.90 -19.55
N LEU A 7 -10.34 -16.64 -18.57
CA LEU A 7 -11.59 -17.42 -18.65
C LEU A 7 -12.86 -16.56 -18.59
N THR A 8 -12.81 -15.34 -18.08
CA THR A 8 -13.96 -14.42 -18.03
C THR A 8 -13.93 -13.35 -19.13
N ARG A 9 -12.89 -13.30 -19.96
CA ARG A 9 -12.73 -12.31 -21.03
C ARG A 9 -13.85 -12.36 -22.07
N ASP A 10 -14.41 -13.55 -22.30
CA ASP A 10 -15.49 -13.80 -23.27
C ASP A 10 -16.90 -13.76 -22.66
N ARG A 11 -17.02 -13.53 -21.34
CA ARG A 11 -18.34 -13.31 -20.72
C ARG A 11 -18.81 -11.90 -21.06
N LYS A 12 -19.82 -11.78 -21.91
CA LYS A 12 -20.50 -10.50 -22.20
C LYS A 12 -20.88 -9.82 -20.89
N ILE A 13 -20.34 -8.62 -20.66
CA ILE A 13 -20.84 -7.73 -19.62
C ILE A 13 -22.31 -7.50 -19.95
N ALA A 14 -23.21 -7.82 -19.01
CA ALA A 14 -24.63 -7.61 -19.21
C ALA A 14 -24.88 -6.15 -19.59
N GLU A 15 -25.67 -5.92 -20.64
CA GLU A 15 -26.04 -4.56 -21.06
C GLU A 15 -26.67 -3.82 -19.88
N ALA A 16 -26.23 -2.57 -19.66
CA ALA A 16 -26.64 -1.74 -18.54
C ALA A 16 -28.09 -1.27 -18.70
N LYS A 17 -29.05 -2.19 -18.56
CA LYS A 17 -30.48 -1.87 -18.58
C LYS A 17 -30.81 -0.95 -17.41
N PRO A 18 -31.65 0.08 -17.60
CA PRO A 18 -32.05 0.98 -16.52
C PRO A 18 -32.54 0.23 -15.28
N LYS A 19 -32.22 0.74 -14.09
CA LYS A 19 -32.61 0.13 -12.80
C LYS A 19 -32.05 -1.28 -12.57
N THR A 20 -30.88 -1.60 -13.12
CA THR A 20 -30.10 -2.80 -12.75
C THR A 20 -28.82 -2.44 -12.01
N LEU A 21 -28.15 -3.43 -11.41
CA LEU A 21 -26.86 -3.22 -10.77
C LEU A 21 -25.77 -2.81 -11.79
N ALA A 22 -25.78 -3.34 -13.02
CA ALA A 22 -24.86 -2.90 -14.07
C ALA A 22 -25.04 -1.42 -14.42
N TRP A 23 -26.29 -0.96 -14.52
CA TRP A 23 -26.59 0.47 -14.66
C TRP A 23 -26.09 1.27 -13.46
N LEU A 24 -26.34 0.81 -12.24
CA LEU A 24 -25.88 1.51 -11.03
C LEU A 24 -24.35 1.61 -10.94
N VAL A 25 -23.63 0.57 -11.37
CA VAL A 25 -22.17 0.59 -11.48
C VAL A 25 -21.73 1.66 -12.48
N SER A 26 -22.36 1.73 -13.66
CA SER A 26 -22.05 2.76 -14.67
C SER A 26 -22.26 4.17 -14.13
N GLU A 27 -23.38 4.42 -13.45
CA GLU A 27 -23.67 5.71 -12.83
C GLU A 27 -22.64 6.08 -11.75
N TYR A 28 -22.22 5.12 -10.92
CA TYR A 28 -21.17 5.35 -9.94
C TYR A 28 -19.83 5.70 -10.60
N LEU A 29 -19.43 4.99 -11.65
CA LEU A 29 -18.17 5.26 -12.37
C LEU A 29 -18.19 6.63 -13.09
N ALA A 30 -19.36 7.10 -13.52
CA ALA A 30 -19.52 8.45 -14.07
C ALA A 30 -19.52 9.55 -12.99
N SER A 31 -19.76 9.20 -11.72
CA SER A 31 -19.94 10.17 -10.64
C SER A 31 -18.66 10.89 -10.22
N ALA A 32 -18.80 12.13 -9.72
CA ALA A 32 -17.70 12.89 -9.12
C ALA A 32 -17.00 12.14 -7.96
N ASP A 33 -17.74 11.31 -7.22
CA ASP A 33 -17.19 10.47 -6.14
C ASP A 33 -16.19 9.45 -6.62
N TYR A 34 -16.37 8.88 -7.82
CA TYR A 34 -15.40 8.01 -8.45
C TYR A 34 -14.29 8.82 -9.10
N GLN A 35 -14.63 9.93 -9.77
CA GLN A 35 -13.66 10.70 -10.54
C GLN A 35 -12.55 11.32 -9.68
N LYS A 36 -12.82 11.64 -8.40
CA LYS A 36 -11.81 12.13 -7.44
C LYS A 36 -10.86 11.04 -6.90
N LEU A 37 -11.10 9.76 -7.18
CA LEU A 37 -10.24 8.67 -6.69
C LEU A 37 -8.88 8.67 -7.38
N SER A 38 -7.84 8.21 -6.67
CA SER A 38 -6.52 8.06 -7.26
C SER A 38 -6.51 6.99 -8.36
N VAL A 39 -5.60 7.12 -9.33
CA VAL A 39 -5.46 6.20 -10.48
C VAL A 39 -5.38 4.73 -10.03
N ASN A 40 -4.60 4.45 -8.98
CA ASN A 40 -4.48 3.09 -8.45
C ASN A 40 -5.80 2.56 -7.87
N THR A 41 -6.56 3.43 -7.19
CA THR A 41 -7.87 3.06 -6.65
C THR A 41 -8.87 2.80 -7.77
N LYS A 42 -8.88 3.65 -8.82
CA LYS A 42 -9.71 3.47 -10.02
C LYS A 42 -9.43 2.12 -10.69
N ARG A 43 -8.15 1.79 -10.91
CA ARG A 43 -7.74 0.50 -11.49
C ARG A 43 -8.21 -0.71 -10.65
N ASP A 44 -8.08 -0.62 -9.32
CA ASP A 44 -8.57 -1.68 -8.43
C ASP A 44 -10.09 -1.78 -8.52
N TYR A 45 -10.80 -0.66 -8.55
CA TYR A 45 -12.26 -0.61 -8.64
C TYR A 45 -12.76 -1.16 -9.96
N GLU A 46 -12.18 -0.78 -11.10
CA GLU A 46 -12.52 -1.30 -12.43
C GLU A 46 -12.45 -2.82 -12.49
N ARG A 47 -11.42 -3.41 -11.88
CA ARG A 47 -11.31 -4.87 -11.79
C ARG A 47 -12.44 -5.48 -10.96
N MET A 48 -12.78 -4.87 -9.82
CA MET A 48 -13.85 -5.36 -8.94
C MET A 48 -15.22 -5.19 -9.57
N THR A 49 -15.50 -4.02 -10.16
CA THR A 49 -16.77 -3.74 -10.82
C THR A 49 -16.99 -4.64 -12.03
N GLY A 50 -15.94 -4.97 -12.79
CA GLY A 50 -16.03 -5.97 -13.85
C GLY A 50 -16.55 -7.32 -13.36
N VAL A 51 -15.97 -7.85 -12.28
CA VAL A 51 -16.41 -9.14 -11.69
C VAL A 51 -17.83 -9.04 -11.12
N ILE A 52 -18.14 -7.93 -10.43
CA ILE A 52 -19.47 -7.67 -9.88
C ILE A 52 -20.53 -7.62 -11.00
N SER A 53 -20.26 -6.90 -12.09
CA SER A 53 -21.17 -6.77 -13.23
C SER A 53 -21.37 -8.09 -13.95
N ILE A 54 -20.34 -8.93 -14.08
CA ILE A 54 -20.48 -10.28 -14.66
C ILE A 54 -21.40 -11.15 -13.79
N LYS A 55 -21.28 -11.09 -12.46
CA LYS A 55 -22.04 -11.98 -11.56
C LYS A 55 -23.45 -11.49 -11.26
N PHE A 56 -23.62 -10.18 -11.10
CA PHE A 56 -24.85 -9.58 -10.57
C PHE A 56 -25.40 -8.44 -11.43
N GLY A 57 -24.83 -8.16 -12.60
CA GLY A 57 -25.17 -6.98 -13.40
C GLY A 57 -26.66 -6.87 -13.78
N THR A 58 -27.33 -8.00 -14.01
CA THR A 58 -28.76 -8.05 -14.34
C THR A 58 -29.70 -7.92 -13.14
N LEU A 59 -29.16 -7.91 -11.92
CA LEU A 59 -29.97 -7.82 -10.70
C LEU A 59 -30.71 -6.48 -10.67
N PRO A 60 -32.05 -6.46 -10.59
CA PRO A 60 -32.80 -5.21 -10.50
C PRO A 60 -32.45 -4.45 -9.22
N VAL A 61 -32.46 -3.13 -9.28
CA VAL A 61 -32.18 -2.26 -8.13
C VAL A 61 -33.12 -2.57 -6.96
N GLN A 62 -34.40 -2.85 -7.24
CA GLN A 62 -35.38 -3.24 -6.22
C GLN A 62 -35.00 -4.55 -5.50
N ALA A 63 -34.33 -5.48 -6.20
CA ALA A 63 -33.88 -6.73 -5.60
C ALA A 63 -32.70 -6.52 -4.62
N LEU A 64 -31.95 -5.41 -4.74
CA LEU A 64 -30.92 -5.02 -3.77
C LEU A 64 -31.52 -4.67 -2.40
N GLU A 65 -32.78 -4.21 -2.40
CA GLU A 65 -33.53 -3.80 -1.21
C GLU A 65 -34.36 -4.94 -0.61
N ALA A 66 -34.58 -6.02 -1.37
CA ALA A 66 -35.34 -7.18 -0.93
C ALA A 66 -34.65 -7.95 0.22
N ARG A 67 -35.47 -8.58 1.07
CA ARG A 67 -34.97 -9.52 2.08
C ARG A 67 -34.20 -10.63 1.37
N GLY A 68 -32.97 -10.92 1.83
CA GLY A 68 -32.08 -11.90 1.20
C GLY A 68 -30.94 -11.30 0.38
N ALA A 69 -31.01 -10.04 -0.07
CA ALA A 69 -29.93 -9.40 -0.82
C ALA A 69 -28.59 -9.41 -0.08
N ARG A 70 -28.60 -9.17 1.25
CA ARG A 70 -27.38 -9.28 2.08
C ARG A 70 -26.82 -10.70 2.06
N ARG A 71 -27.69 -11.70 2.23
CA ARG A 71 -27.28 -13.12 2.22
C ARG A 71 -26.62 -13.47 0.90
N LEU A 72 -27.21 -13.10 -0.23
CA LEU A 72 -26.64 -13.31 -1.57
C LEU A 72 -25.18 -12.82 -1.68
N PHE A 73 -24.91 -11.59 -1.23
CA PHE A 73 -23.56 -11.03 -1.33
C PHE A 73 -22.59 -11.62 -0.30
N MET A 74 -23.07 -11.99 0.88
CA MET A 74 -22.24 -12.63 1.92
C MET A 74 -21.88 -14.06 1.52
N ASP A 75 -22.82 -14.83 0.96
CA ASP A 75 -22.58 -16.16 0.42
C ASP A 75 -21.52 -16.09 -0.70
N TRP A 76 -21.62 -15.11 -1.60
CA TRP A 76 -20.58 -14.89 -2.61
C TRP A 76 -19.21 -14.52 -2.02
N ARG A 77 -19.16 -13.68 -0.98
CA ARG A 77 -17.90 -13.40 -0.28
C ARG A 77 -17.27 -14.70 0.24
N ASP A 78 -18.08 -15.56 0.81
CA ASP A 78 -17.63 -16.79 1.47
C ASP A 78 -17.24 -17.88 0.44
N GLU A 79 -17.81 -17.88 -0.78
CA GLU A 79 -17.28 -18.65 -1.92
C GLU A 79 -15.81 -18.29 -2.22
N MET A 80 -15.42 -17.02 -2.03
CA MET A 80 -14.07 -16.52 -2.27
C MET A 80 -13.13 -16.65 -1.06
N ARG A 81 -13.51 -17.43 -0.03
CA ARG A 81 -12.76 -17.57 1.25
C ARG A 81 -11.29 -17.98 1.10
N ALA A 82 -10.91 -18.67 0.02
CA ALA A 82 -9.51 -19.01 -0.26
C ALA A 82 -8.65 -17.77 -0.58
N THR A 83 -9.27 -16.65 -0.93
CA THR A 83 -8.61 -15.36 -1.23
C THR A 83 -9.26 -14.22 -0.44
N PRO A 84 -9.18 -14.24 0.91
CA PRO A 84 -10.02 -13.40 1.77
C PRO A 84 -9.84 -11.90 1.52
N ARG A 85 -8.61 -11.44 1.20
CA ARG A 85 -8.35 -10.04 0.88
C ARG A 85 -9.04 -9.60 -0.42
N SER A 86 -9.07 -10.47 -1.43
CA SER A 86 -9.77 -10.20 -2.69
C SER A 86 -11.28 -10.21 -2.46
N ALA A 87 -11.80 -11.17 -1.69
CA ALA A 87 -13.21 -11.24 -1.31
C ALA A 87 -13.67 -9.95 -0.62
N ASP A 88 -12.93 -9.50 0.39
CA ASP A 88 -13.23 -8.26 1.12
C ASP A 88 -13.21 -7.03 0.22
N LEU A 89 -12.30 -6.97 -0.76
CA LEU A 89 -12.23 -5.84 -1.70
C LEU A 89 -13.46 -5.78 -2.60
N HIS A 90 -13.94 -6.90 -3.13
CA HIS A 90 -15.17 -6.93 -3.92
C HIS A 90 -16.37 -6.43 -3.11
N ILE A 91 -16.53 -6.94 -1.87
CA ILE A 91 -17.63 -6.51 -0.99
C ILE A 91 -17.49 -5.05 -0.59
N THR A 92 -16.27 -4.57 -0.37
CA THR A 92 -16.03 -3.14 -0.04
C THR A 92 -16.41 -2.24 -1.21
N VAL A 93 -16.03 -2.59 -2.45
CA VAL A 93 -16.38 -1.80 -3.64
C VAL A 93 -17.89 -1.84 -3.88
N LEU A 94 -18.52 -3.00 -3.78
CA LEU A 94 -19.98 -3.11 -3.91
C LEU A 94 -20.70 -2.30 -2.83
N ALA A 95 -20.29 -2.42 -1.57
CA ALA A 95 -20.85 -1.63 -0.48
C ALA A 95 -20.69 -0.11 -0.70
N ARG A 96 -19.57 0.32 -1.32
CA ARG A 96 -19.34 1.72 -1.68
C ARG A 96 -20.30 2.21 -2.76
N ILE A 97 -20.54 1.41 -3.80
CA ILE A 97 -21.51 1.71 -4.85
C ILE A 97 -22.92 1.83 -4.27
N LEU A 98 -23.33 0.88 -3.43
CA LEU A 98 -24.65 0.90 -2.78
C LEU A 98 -24.78 2.07 -1.79
N SER A 99 -23.69 2.45 -1.10
CA SER A 99 -23.70 3.66 -0.27
C SER A 99 -23.86 4.93 -1.10
N TRP A 100 -23.23 5.00 -2.28
CA TRP A 100 -23.41 6.13 -3.21
C TRP A 100 -24.86 6.19 -3.72
N ALA A 101 -25.44 5.04 -4.06
CA ALA A 101 -26.83 4.93 -4.50
C ALA A 101 -27.80 5.40 -3.41
N LYS A 102 -27.57 4.97 -2.17
CA LYS A 102 -28.36 5.38 -1.00
C LYS A 102 -28.32 6.88 -0.77
N ASN A 103 -27.13 7.50 -0.87
CA ASN A 103 -26.97 8.94 -0.69
C ASN A 103 -27.65 9.78 -1.77
N ARG A 104 -28.05 9.16 -2.89
CA ARG A 104 -28.80 9.79 -3.99
C ARG A 104 -30.26 9.32 -4.04
N GLU A 105 -30.72 8.64 -2.99
CA GLU A 105 -32.09 8.14 -2.87
C GLU A 105 -32.52 7.18 -3.99
N ILE A 106 -31.54 6.55 -4.68
CA ILE A 106 -31.80 5.50 -5.68
C ILE A 106 -32.24 4.20 -5.00
N ILE A 107 -31.73 3.96 -3.79
CA ILE A 107 -32.15 2.89 -2.88
C ILE A 107 -32.32 3.48 -1.48
N ILE A 108 -33.18 2.87 -0.68
CA ILE A 108 -33.50 3.27 0.70
C ILE A 108 -32.44 2.70 1.66
N ARG A 109 -31.97 1.47 1.41
CA ARG A 109 -31.03 0.77 2.30
C ARG A 109 -29.85 0.16 1.55
N ASN A 110 -28.66 0.21 2.17
CA ASN A 110 -27.50 -0.52 1.68
C ASN A 110 -27.40 -1.88 2.41
N PRO A 111 -27.65 -3.02 1.73
CA PRO A 111 -27.61 -4.35 2.35
C PRO A 111 -26.22 -4.75 2.86
N LEU A 112 -25.15 -4.06 2.45
CA LEU A 112 -23.77 -4.34 2.82
C LEU A 112 -23.18 -3.36 3.84
N GLU A 113 -24.01 -2.54 4.49
CA GLU A 113 -23.56 -1.76 5.64
C GLU A 113 -22.95 -2.69 6.70
N LYS A 114 -21.74 -2.33 7.17
CA LYS A 114 -21.00 -3.10 8.18
C LYS A 114 -20.91 -4.60 7.85
N ALA A 115 -20.62 -4.96 6.59
CA ALA A 115 -20.51 -6.37 6.15
C ALA A 115 -19.40 -7.18 6.86
N GLY A 116 -18.49 -6.51 7.57
CA GLY A 116 -17.31 -7.14 8.16
C GLY A 116 -16.27 -7.53 7.11
N LYS A 117 -15.17 -8.11 7.57
CA LYS A 117 -14.04 -8.54 6.73
C LYS A 117 -13.62 -9.96 7.10
N LEU A 118 -13.30 -10.79 6.11
CA LEU A 118 -12.70 -12.11 6.30
C LEU A 118 -11.20 -12.01 6.58
N HIS A 119 -10.52 -11.08 5.92
CA HIS A 119 -9.09 -10.92 6.04
C HIS A 119 -8.71 -10.24 7.35
N LYS A 120 -7.92 -10.95 8.15
CA LYS A 120 -7.16 -10.39 9.28
C LYS A 120 -5.68 -10.44 8.91
N SER A 121 -5.03 -9.28 8.94
CA SER A 121 -3.58 -9.20 8.81
C SER A 121 -3.08 -8.22 9.85
N ASN A 122 -2.10 -8.67 10.63
CA ASN A 122 -1.39 -7.85 11.58
C ASN A 122 0.11 -8.13 11.41
N ARG A 123 0.78 -7.32 10.61
CA ARG A 123 2.25 -7.36 10.43
C ARG A 123 2.97 -6.37 11.33
N LYS A 124 2.29 -5.75 12.30
CA LYS A 124 2.90 -4.77 13.21
C LYS A 124 4.00 -5.36 14.10
N ASP A 125 4.05 -6.70 14.19
CA ASP A 125 4.92 -7.47 15.08
C ASP A 125 6.11 -8.07 14.29
N ILE A 126 6.25 -7.67 13.01
CA ILE A 126 7.29 -8.14 12.12
C ILE A 126 8.24 -6.97 11.86
N ILE A 127 9.48 -7.14 12.29
CA ILE A 127 10.60 -6.24 11.99
C ILE A 127 11.72 -7.01 11.30
N TRP A 128 12.57 -6.30 10.58
CA TRP A 128 13.80 -6.87 10.08
C TRP A 128 14.82 -7.00 11.19
N MET A 129 15.36 -8.21 11.35
CA MET A 129 16.42 -8.47 12.32
C MET A 129 17.74 -7.78 11.90
N PRO A 130 18.63 -7.46 12.85
CA PRO A 130 19.98 -6.96 12.60
C PRO A 130 20.70 -7.69 11.47
N SER A 131 20.78 -9.02 11.60
CA SER A 131 21.48 -9.87 10.65
C SER A 131 20.88 -9.81 9.25
N GLN A 132 19.55 -9.69 9.13
CA GLN A 132 18.88 -9.56 7.84
C GLN A 132 19.19 -8.21 7.18
N LEU A 133 19.18 -7.13 7.97
CA LEU A 133 19.53 -5.80 7.48
C LEU A 133 20.99 -5.73 7.05
N SER A 134 21.93 -6.16 7.91
CA SER A 134 23.34 -6.17 7.56
C SER A 134 23.61 -7.04 6.33
N LYS A 135 23.01 -8.24 6.25
CA LYS A 135 23.14 -9.10 5.07
C LYS A 135 22.65 -8.40 3.80
N PHE A 136 21.45 -7.81 3.84
CA PHE A 136 20.91 -7.12 2.68
C PHE A 136 21.76 -5.93 2.28
N LEU A 137 22.11 -5.06 3.23
CA LEU A 137 22.81 -3.82 2.92
C LEU A 137 24.25 -4.05 2.43
N ASN A 138 24.92 -5.11 2.89
CA ASN A 138 26.29 -5.45 2.50
C ASN A 138 26.36 -6.24 1.19
N GLU A 139 25.41 -7.14 0.93
CA GLU A 139 25.49 -8.06 -0.20
C GLU A 139 24.60 -7.67 -1.38
N ALA A 140 23.56 -6.87 -1.17
CA ALA A 140 22.66 -6.48 -2.25
C ALA A 140 23.30 -5.42 -3.18
N PRO A 141 22.94 -5.41 -4.48
CA PRO A 141 23.39 -4.37 -5.38
C PRO A 141 23.03 -2.97 -4.87
N ALA A 142 23.95 -2.01 -5.04
CA ALA A 142 23.81 -0.65 -4.51
C ALA A 142 22.44 0.00 -4.81
N HIS A 143 21.94 -0.13 -6.05
CA HIS A 143 20.65 0.44 -6.45
C HIS A 143 19.42 -0.13 -5.69
N LEU A 144 19.52 -1.31 -5.08
CA LEU A 144 18.50 -1.86 -4.17
C LEU A 144 18.78 -1.48 -2.72
N SER A 145 20.05 -1.54 -2.29
CA SER A 145 20.48 -1.13 -0.95
C SER A 145 20.11 0.33 -0.68
N ASP A 146 20.31 1.22 -1.65
CA ASP A 146 19.96 2.64 -1.55
C ASP A 146 18.46 2.84 -1.25
N VAL A 147 17.59 2.04 -1.86
CA VAL A 147 16.14 2.11 -1.61
C VAL A 147 15.82 1.70 -0.17
N VAL A 148 16.48 0.65 0.34
CA VAL A 148 16.31 0.18 1.72
C VAL A 148 16.86 1.20 2.71
N LYS A 149 18.07 1.74 2.48
CA LYS A 149 18.67 2.81 3.29
C LYS A 149 17.75 4.02 3.37
N MET A 150 17.29 4.51 2.21
CA MET A 150 16.33 5.62 2.16
C MET A 150 15.04 5.32 2.92
N ALA A 151 14.49 4.11 2.80
CA ALA A 151 13.26 3.75 3.51
C ALA A 151 13.43 3.70 5.04
N LEU A 152 14.55 3.17 5.53
CA LEU A 152 14.86 3.10 6.95
C LEU A 152 15.06 4.50 7.55
N TRP A 153 15.94 5.30 6.96
CA TRP A 153 16.32 6.61 7.52
C TRP A 153 15.23 7.67 7.39
N THR A 154 14.42 7.61 6.34
CA THR A 154 13.33 8.58 6.15
C THR A 154 12.01 8.11 6.75
N MET A 155 11.89 6.83 7.11
CA MET A 155 10.64 6.19 7.50
C MET A 155 9.50 6.50 6.52
N GLN A 156 9.73 6.44 5.21
CA GLN A 156 8.70 6.74 4.18
C GLN A 156 8.15 5.49 3.49
N ARG A 157 6.96 5.61 2.88
CA ARG A 157 6.33 4.47 2.20
C ARG A 157 7.07 4.22 0.89
N LYS A 158 7.07 2.98 0.41
CA LYS A 158 7.72 2.59 -0.85
C LYS A 158 7.47 3.58 -2.00
N GLY A 159 6.20 3.97 -2.22
CA GLY A 159 5.86 4.91 -3.29
C GLY A 159 6.50 6.29 -3.11
N ASP A 160 6.56 6.77 -1.87
CA ASP A 160 7.16 8.07 -1.52
C ASP A 160 8.70 8.03 -1.65
N VAL A 161 9.32 6.91 -1.27
CA VAL A 161 10.76 6.67 -1.42
C VAL A 161 11.15 6.59 -2.90
N LEU A 162 10.53 5.69 -3.66
CA LEU A 162 10.82 5.50 -5.09
C LEU A 162 10.51 6.74 -5.92
N GLY A 163 9.46 7.48 -5.53
CA GLY A 163 9.02 8.70 -6.20
C GLY A 163 9.74 9.97 -5.72
N MET A 164 10.74 9.88 -4.85
CA MET A 164 11.36 11.07 -4.26
C MET A 164 12.10 11.90 -5.34
N PRO A 165 11.67 13.14 -5.61
CA PRO A 165 12.34 13.97 -6.60
C PRO A 165 13.65 14.53 -6.02
N THR A 166 14.67 14.74 -6.85
CA THR A 166 15.98 15.24 -6.39
C THR A 166 15.89 16.61 -5.72
N ILE A 167 14.98 17.47 -6.20
CA ILE A 167 14.68 18.79 -5.62
C ILE A 167 14.11 18.71 -4.20
N ALA A 168 13.63 17.54 -3.74
CA ALA A 168 13.19 17.37 -2.36
C ALA A 168 14.34 17.64 -1.35
N TYR A 169 15.59 17.48 -1.77
CA TYR A 169 16.76 17.79 -0.95
C TYR A 169 17.30 19.18 -1.30
N SER A 170 17.12 20.13 -0.39
CA SER A 170 17.63 21.51 -0.50
C SER A 170 17.97 22.03 0.89
N ASP A 171 18.97 22.91 0.99
CA ASP A 171 19.34 23.58 2.23
C ASP A 171 19.56 22.61 3.40
N ASP A 172 20.22 21.49 3.10
CA ASP A 172 20.48 20.38 4.01
C ASP A 172 19.25 19.75 4.68
N LEU A 173 18.07 19.94 4.07
CA LEU A 173 16.81 19.38 4.52
C LEU A 173 16.16 18.55 3.41
N LEU A 174 15.48 17.49 3.82
CA LEU A 174 14.67 16.66 2.95
C LEU A 174 13.18 16.96 3.17
N TRP A 175 12.53 17.47 2.12
CA TRP A 175 11.14 17.88 2.08
C TRP A 175 10.30 16.80 1.41
N ILE A 176 9.39 16.18 2.16
CA ILE A 176 8.64 15.01 1.72
C ILE A 176 7.15 15.32 1.79
N THR A 177 6.43 15.12 0.69
CA THR A 177 4.96 15.10 0.68
C THR A 177 4.50 13.67 0.46
N GLN A 178 3.85 13.08 1.47
CA GLN A 178 3.40 11.68 1.41
C GLN A 178 2.23 11.53 0.43
N GLY A 179 2.38 10.70 -0.60
CA GLY A 179 1.38 10.55 -1.65
C GLY A 179 0.06 9.94 -1.18
N LYS A 180 0.08 9.12 -0.11
CA LYS A 180 -1.14 8.48 0.42
C LYS A 180 -1.99 9.42 1.29
N THR A 181 -1.36 10.26 2.09
CA THR A 181 -2.02 11.06 3.14
C THR A 181 -1.97 12.56 2.86
N GLY A 182 -1.10 13.03 1.97
CA GLY A 182 -0.83 14.44 1.73
C GLY A 182 0.02 15.11 2.82
N ALA A 183 0.45 14.36 3.85
CA ALA A 183 1.22 14.92 4.97
C ALA A 183 2.59 15.44 4.48
N ARG A 184 2.98 16.62 4.97
CA ARG A 184 4.26 17.25 4.65
C ARG A 184 5.21 17.07 5.83
N VAL A 185 6.36 16.46 5.55
CA VAL A 185 7.38 16.13 6.54
C VAL A 185 8.69 16.79 6.13
N ARG A 186 9.41 17.33 7.11
CA ARG A 186 10.76 17.84 6.95
C ARG A 186 11.69 17.10 7.90
N ILE A 187 12.76 16.55 7.35
CA ILE A 187 13.80 15.88 8.14
C ILE A 187 15.18 16.37 7.73
N LYS A 188 16.06 16.45 8.72
CA LYS A 188 17.50 16.48 8.44
C LYS A 188 17.91 15.06 8.01
N PRO A 189 18.48 14.88 6.82
CA PRO A 189 18.93 13.58 6.37
C PRO A 189 20.08 13.08 7.28
N ALA A 190 20.11 11.78 7.51
CA ALA A 190 21.24 11.13 8.18
C ALA A 190 22.45 11.07 7.24
N ASP A 191 23.66 11.02 7.82
CA ASP A 191 24.91 11.00 7.05
C ASP A 191 24.96 9.83 6.07
N GLU A 192 24.33 8.71 6.42
CA GLU A 192 24.28 7.48 5.64
C GLU A 192 23.42 7.58 4.37
N ILE A 193 22.54 8.59 4.26
CA ILE A 193 21.75 8.84 3.04
C ILE A 193 22.22 10.07 2.27
N LEU A 194 23.10 10.90 2.84
CA LEU A 194 23.67 12.05 2.14
C LEU A 194 24.37 11.68 0.83
N PRO A 195 25.19 10.61 0.74
CA PRO A 195 25.81 10.21 -0.52
C PRO A 195 24.78 9.94 -1.64
N ILE A 196 23.67 9.27 -1.30
CA ILE A 196 22.58 8.95 -2.24
C ILE A 196 21.96 10.25 -2.77
N LEU A 197 21.66 11.18 -1.88
CA LEU A 197 21.07 12.49 -2.22
C LEU A 197 22.01 13.35 -3.07
N ARG A 198 23.31 13.38 -2.73
CA ARG A 198 24.34 14.14 -3.46
C ARG A 198 24.59 13.56 -4.84
N THR A 199 24.75 12.24 -4.95
CA THR A 199 24.91 11.56 -6.25
C THR A 199 23.75 11.85 -7.20
N ALA A 200 22.51 11.94 -6.69
CA ALA A 200 21.37 12.29 -7.52
C ALA A 200 21.47 13.71 -8.10
N LYS A 201 21.96 14.68 -7.32
CA LYS A 201 22.23 16.06 -7.78
C LYS A 201 23.38 16.11 -8.78
N GLU A 202 24.50 15.49 -8.45
CA GLU A 202 25.71 15.45 -9.29
C GLU A 202 25.43 14.83 -10.66
N LYS A 203 24.61 13.77 -10.70
CA LYS A 203 24.20 13.10 -11.95
C LYS A 203 22.99 13.77 -12.62
N ASN A 204 22.55 14.93 -12.13
CA ASN A 204 21.40 15.68 -12.64
C ASN A 204 20.13 14.83 -12.84
N ARG A 205 19.86 13.91 -11.91
CA ARG A 205 18.70 13.00 -12.00
C ARG A 205 17.43 13.73 -11.60
N THR A 206 16.30 13.35 -12.21
CA THR A 206 14.97 13.84 -11.79
C THR A 206 14.50 13.22 -10.47
N ARG A 207 14.92 11.99 -10.16
CA ARG A 207 14.62 11.27 -8.93
C ARG A 207 15.91 10.96 -8.16
N VAL A 208 15.80 10.89 -6.84
CA VAL A 208 16.89 10.50 -5.94
C VAL A 208 17.39 9.09 -6.27
N LEU A 209 16.45 8.16 -6.38
CA LEU A 209 16.72 6.74 -6.59
C LEU A 209 16.56 6.37 -8.06
N ALA A 210 17.50 5.56 -8.55
CA ALA A 210 17.50 5.02 -9.90
C ALA A 210 17.65 3.50 -9.87
N ASN A 211 17.15 2.82 -10.90
CA ASN A 211 17.32 1.38 -11.08
C ASN A 211 18.70 1.05 -11.66
N SER A 212 18.95 -0.23 -11.95
CA SER A 212 20.22 -0.71 -12.52
C SER A 212 20.60 -0.08 -13.87
N PHE A 213 19.63 0.45 -14.62
CA PHE A 213 19.82 1.12 -15.91
C PHE A 213 20.03 2.63 -15.76
N GLY A 214 19.93 3.17 -14.54
CA GLY A 214 19.97 4.61 -14.29
C GLY A 214 18.61 5.31 -14.43
N ASP A 215 17.55 4.57 -14.75
CA ASP A 215 16.19 5.09 -14.93
C ASP A 215 15.38 5.12 -13.63
N MET A 216 14.24 5.80 -13.67
CA MET A 216 13.29 5.83 -12.55
C MET A 216 12.74 4.43 -12.23
N TRP A 217 12.58 4.15 -10.94
CA TRP A 217 11.89 2.95 -10.50
C TRP A 217 10.39 2.99 -10.82
N THR A 218 9.88 1.90 -11.40
CA THR A 218 8.46 1.57 -11.28
C THR A 218 8.23 0.74 -10.03
N SER A 219 7.03 0.82 -9.44
CA SER A 219 6.71 0.01 -8.25
C SER A 219 6.84 -1.49 -8.54
N SER A 220 6.39 -1.96 -9.70
CA SER A 220 6.44 -3.38 -10.08
C SER A 220 7.87 -3.84 -10.41
N GLY A 221 8.66 -2.98 -11.05
CA GLY A 221 10.08 -3.24 -11.34
C GLY A 221 10.88 -3.39 -10.05
N PHE A 222 10.66 -2.50 -9.09
CA PHE A 222 11.28 -2.61 -7.76
C PHE A 222 10.82 -3.88 -7.04
N ASP A 223 9.52 -4.16 -6.98
CA ASP A 223 9.00 -5.35 -6.27
C ASP A 223 9.60 -6.66 -6.83
N SER A 224 9.74 -6.75 -8.16
CA SER A 224 10.34 -7.91 -8.83
C SER A 224 11.82 -8.05 -8.50
N SER A 225 12.57 -6.96 -8.61
CA SER A 225 14.02 -6.93 -8.35
C SER A 225 14.33 -7.22 -6.88
N PHE A 226 13.60 -6.56 -5.98
CA PHE A 226 13.69 -6.76 -4.54
C PHE A 226 13.36 -8.21 -4.15
N LYS A 227 12.29 -8.79 -4.69
CA LYS A 227 11.94 -10.20 -4.41
C LYS A 227 13.02 -11.17 -4.89
N LYS A 228 13.57 -10.94 -6.09
CA LYS A 228 14.67 -11.76 -6.61
C LYS A 228 15.88 -11.71 -5.67
N GLU A 229 16.19 -10.52 -5.17
CA GLU A 229 17.31 -10.30 -4.27
C GLU A 229 17.09 -10.91 -2.89
N MET A 230 15.90 -10.75 -2.32
CA MET A 230 15.50 -11.41 -1.07
C MET A 230 15.63 -12.93 -1.16
N ASN A 231 15.26 -13.52 -2.29
CA ASN A 231 15.42 -14.95 -2.52
C ASN A 231 16.90 -15.35 -2.63
N ARG A 232 17.73 -14.58 -3.36
CA ARG A 232 19.18 -14.83 -3.48
C ARG A 232 19.88 -14.80 -2.13
N LEU A 233 19.50 -13.84 -1.28
CA LEU A 233 20.05 -13.67 0.07
C LEU A 233 19.37 -14.56 1.12
N GLU A 234 18.37 -15.35 0.72
CA GLU A 234 17.58 -16.23 1.58
C GLU A 234 16.89 -15.51 2.76
N ILE A 235 16.59 -14.22 2.61
CA ILE A 235 15.91 -13.44 3.63
C ILE A 235 14.40 -13.71 3.53
N LYS A 236 13.82 -14.26 4.60
CA LYS A 236 12.43 -14.71 4.67
C LYS A 236 11.68 -14.05 5.84
N GLY A 237 10.35 -14.11 5.79
CA GLY A 237 9.45 -13.63 6.87
C GLY A 237 9.17 -12.13 6.84
N VAL A 238 10.05 -11.34 6.23
CA VAL A 238 9.96 -9.87 6.16
C VAL A 238 9.71 -9.38 4.73
N THR A 239 9.17 -8.17 4.63
CA THR A 239 8.88 -7.47 3.37
C THR A 239 9.40 -6.05 3.43
N PHE A 240 9.47 -5.38 2.28
CA PHE A 240 9.84 -3.97 2.22
C PHE A 240 8.93 -3.08 3.09
N HIS A 241 7.64 -3.42 3.22
CA HIS A 241 6.71 -2.63 4.01
C HIS A 241 7.06 -2.64 5.51
N ASP A 242 7.64 -3.74 5.99
CA ASP A 242 8.00 -3.93 7.39
C ASP A 242 9.21 -3.07 7.80
N LEU A 243 9.99 -2.54 6.83
CA LEU A 243 11.08 -1.59 7.09
C LEU A 243 10.60 -0.33 7.82
N ARG A 244 9.34 0.09 7.62
CA ARG A 244 8.78 1.25 8.33
C ARG A 244 8.63 0.96 9.83
N GLY A 245 8.07 -0.20 10.19
CA GLY A 245 7.93 -0.61 11.60
C GLY A 245 9.29 -0.89 12.24
N THR A 246 10.19 -1.45 11.45
CA THR A 246 11.61 -1.64 11.79
C THR A 246 12.27 -0.31 12.17
N ALA A 247 12.21 0.70 11.30
CA ALA A 247 12.80 2.02 11.56
C ALA A 247 12.16 2.76 12.75
N ILE A 248 10.84 2.66 12.93
CA ILE A 248 10.12 3.20 14.09
C ILE A 248 10.63 2.59 15.39
N THR A 249 10.74 1.25 15.43
CA THR A 249 11.22 0.53 16.61
C THR A 249 12.64 0.95 16.95
N TYR A 250 13.51 1.10 15.95
CA TYR A 250 14.89 1.52 16.18
C TYR A 250 15.03 2.97 16.60
N ALA A 251 14.33 3.89 15.97
CA ALA A 251 14.38 5.29 16.39
C ALA A 251 14.00 5.43 17.88
N TYR A 252 12.96 4.74 18.31
CA TYR A 252 12.55 4.75 19.71
C TYR A 252 13.57 4.10 20.65
N ALA A 253 14.17 2.97 20.25
CA ALA A 253 15.24 2.33 21.01
C ALA A 253 16.48 3.22 21.22
N ASN A 254 16.69 4.24 20.36
CA ASN A 254 17.76 5.23 20.51
C ASN A 254 17.30 6.52 21.21
N GLY A 255 16.15 6.52 21.86
CA GLY A 255 15.66 7.67 22.60
C GLY A 255 15.04 8.76 21.73
N MET A 256 14.71 8.50 20.46
CA MET A 256 13.85 9.41 19.71
C MET A 256 12.43 9.35 20.29
N ASP A 257 11.88 10.52 20.59
CA ASP A 257 10.53 10.63 21.13
C ASP A 257 9.46 10.11 20.14
N VAL A 258 8.41 9.48 20.69
CA VAL A 258 7.34 8.84 19.91
C VAL A 258 6.58 9.84 19.06
N GLU A 259 6.40 11.08 19.53
CA GLU A 259 5.70 12.14 18.81
C GLU A 259 6.50 12.52 17.58
N ARG A 260 7.82 12.67 17.73
CA ARG A 260 8.71 12.92 16.59
C ARG A 260 8.71 11.77 15.58
N ILE A 261 8.71 10.53 16.05
CA ILE A 261 8.61 9.35 15.18
C ILE A 261 7.26 9.32 14.44
N ALA A 262 6.16 9.66 15.11
CA ALA A 262 4.84 9.71 14.51
C ALA A 262 4.75 10.78 13.41
N GLU A 263 5.32 11.96 13.65
CA GLU A 263 5.43 13.04 12.66
C GLU A 263 6.20 12.60 11.41
N ILE A 264 7.40 12.02 11.61
CA ILE A 264 8.27 11.61 10.50
C ILE A 264 7.63 10.46 9.72
N SER A 265 7.17 9.43 10.45
CA SER A 265 6.58 8.24 9.86
C SER A 265 5.10 8.40 9.50
N GLY A 266 4.49 9.58 9.64
CA GLY A 266 3.09 9.86 9.28
C GLY A 266 2.09 8.80 9.78
N HIS A 267 2.33 8.26 10.97
CA HIS A 267 1.41 7.41 11.72
C HIS A 267 0.74 8.24 12.81
N SER A 268 -0.38 7.76 13.34
CA SER A 268 -0.83 8.27 14.64
C SER A 268 0.12 7.85 15.75
N LYS A 269 0.19 8.66 16.83
CA LYS A 269 0.96 8.32 18.03
C LYS A 269 0.60 6.92 18.56
N SER A 270 -0.70 6.60 18.65
CA SER A 270 -1.20 5.29 19.08
C SER A 270 -0.71 4.11 18.22
N GLU A 271 -0.54 4.33 16.91
CA GLU A 271 -0.01 3.29 16.01
C GLU A 271 1.48 3.07 16.23
N CYS A 272 2.25 4.16 16.42
CA CYS A 272 3.66 4.08 16.79
C CYS A 272 3.84 3.33 18.12
N GLU A 273 3.09 3.70 19.16
CA GLU A 273 3.11 3.01 20.46
C GLU A 273 2.78 1.53 20.32
N THR A 274 1.79 1.18 19.49
CA THR A 274 1.46 -0.23 19.22
C THR A 274 2.62 -0.97 18.55
N ILE A 275 3.27 -0.36 17.56
CA ILE A 275 4.43 -0.96 16.88
C ILE A 275 5.58 -1.13 17.88
N ILE A 276 5.91 -0.09 18.62
CA ILE A 276 6.99 -0.08 19.61
C ILE A 276 6.74 -1.17 20.66
N ARG A 277 5.59 -1.15 21.33
CA ARG A 277 5.25 -2.10 22.41
C ARG A 277 5.38 -3.55 21.99
N ARG A 278 5.11 -3.87 20.72
CA ARG A 278 5.17 -5.24 20.22
C ARG A 278 6.56 -5.69 19.79
N ASN A 279 7.50 -4.76 19.58
CA ASN A 279 8.84 -5.05 19.07
C ASN A 279 9.99 -4.59 20.00
N TYR A 280 9.71 -3.89 21.11
CA TYR A 280 10.73 -3.23 21.95
C TYR A 280 11.70 -4.18 22.67
N LEU A 281 11.48 -5.50 22.64
CA LEU A 281 12.43 -6.49 23.17
C LEU A 281 13.68 -6.72 22.28
N ALA A 282 13.85 -5.99 21.16
CA ALA A 282 14.91 -6.23 20.17
C ALA A 282 15.96 -5.09 20.01
N GLY A 283 15.97 -4.07 20.89
CA GLY A 283 16.49 -2.74 20.57
C GLY A 283 18.00 -2.50 20.47
N GLY A 284 18.88 -3.29 21.10
CA GLY A 284 20.32 -3.00 21.16
C GLY A 284 21.10 -3.35 19.89
N ASP A 285 20.99 -4.60 19.43
CA ASP A 285 21.88 -5.16 18.41
C ASP A 285 21.68 -4.59 17.00
N VAL A 286 20.57 -3.89 16.76
CA VAL A 286 20.14 -3.61 15.38
C VAL A 286 20.66 -2.31 14.82
N ILE A 287 20.95 -1.33 15.66
CA ILE A 287 21.50 -0.05 15.20
C ILE A 287 22.94 -0.25 14.78
N GLU A 288 23.68 -1.07 15.51
CA GLU A 288 25.02 -1.47 15.11
C GLU A 288 24.96 -2.24 13.79
N ALA A 289 23.94 -3.07 13.55
CA ALA A 289 23.72 -3.70 12.26
C ALA A 289 23.30 -2.75 11.13
N ILE A 290 22.49 -1.73 11.41
CA ILE A 290 22.18 -0.66 10.45
C ILE A 290 23.47 0.09 10.15
N ARG A 291 24.16 0.67 11.15
CA ARG A 291 25.41 1.41 10.97
C ARG A 291 26.48 0.58 10.27
N LYS A 292 26.74 -0.66 10.70
CA LYS A 292 27.70 -1.57 10.03
C LYS A 292 27.27 -1.92 8.60
N GLY A 293 25.97 -1.94 8.31
CA GLY A 293 25.46 -2.18 6.96
C GLY A 293 25.34 -0.90 6.12
N THR A 294 25.32 0.28 6.73
CA THR A 294 25.09 1.55 6.03
C THR A 294 26.33 2.40 5.83
N GLN A 295 27.40 2.16 6.59
CA GLN A 295 28.77 2.62 6.29
C GLN A 295 29.24 2.11 4.92
#